data_AF-A0A940LU63-F1
#
_entry.id   AF-A0A940LU63-F1
#
_cell.length_a   1.000
_cell.length_b   1.000
_cell.length_c   1.000
_cell.angle_alpha   90.00
_cell.angle_beta   90.00
_cell.angle_gamma   90.00
#
_symmetry.space_group_name_H-M   'P 1'
#
loop_
_entity.id
_entity.type
_entity.pdbx_description
1 polymer ?
#
loop_
_entity_poly.entity_id
_entity_poly.type
_entity_poly.pdbx_seq_one_letter_code
_entity_poly.pdbx_strand_id
1 'polypeptide(L)'
;MIARALEKRPRREWLVAAHHPWGPAAAYVDAWALLDLCHAPAILDAVAALIGPDLILWDSELLLDGGPEDDPALWPVEPLAGALALVRLDGSILACARLGEPLPACGGPALLIRYLPAASRFVRDPGHPAHIAQMEAEPLVDRTRRPLWLVRGRDRAANDFVTGFALAAPCWAAA
;
A
#
# COMPACT_ATOMS: atom_id res chain seq x y z
N MET A 1 2.54 19.08 0.62
CA MET A 1 2.45 17.63 0.33
C MET A 1 1.27 17.26 -0.60
N ILE A 2 0.26 18.12 -0.81
CA ILE A 2 -0.76 17.94 -1.86
C ILE A 2 -0.54 19.03 -2.91
N ALA A 3 -0.51 18.67 -4.20
CA ALA A 3 -0.41 19.66 -5.27
C ALA A 3 -1.70 20.50 -5.31
N ARG A 4 -1.55 21.82 -5.18
CA ARG A 4 -2.67 22.77 -5.17
C ARG A 4 -3.16 23.01 -6.60
N ALA A 5 -4.00 22.11 -7.11
CA ALA A 5 -4.97 22.38 -8.17
C ALA A 5 -5.84 21.14 -8.40
N LEU A 6 -6.99 21.07 -7.75
CA LEU A 6 -8.04 20.14 -8.16
C LEU A 6 -9.33 20.95 -8.32
N GLU A 7 -9.64 21.29 -9.56
CA GLU A 7 -10.98 21.79 -9.93
C GLU A 7 -12.05 20.73 -9.65
N LYS A 8 -11.66 19.44 -9.53
CA LYS A 8 -12.52 18.29 -9.19
C LYS A 8 -11.81 17.31 -8.27
N ARG A 9 -12.53 16.77 -7.29
CA ARG A 9 -12.06 15.72 -6.37
C ARG A 9 -11.59 14.50 -7.18
N PRO A 10 -10.41 13.92 -6.90
CA PRO A 10 -9.92 12.76 -7.64
C PRO A 10 -10.70 11.51 -7.21
N ARG A 11 -10.80 10.53 -8.11
CA ARG A 11 -11.39 9.23 -7.79
C ARG A 11 -10.50 8.48 -6.79
N ARG A 12 -11.11 7.69 -5.90
CA ARG A 12 -10.41 6.96 -4.83
C ARG A 12 -9.35 6.01 -5.40
N GLU A 13 -9.65 5.33 -6.49
CA GLU A 13 -8.79 4.38 -7.18
C GLU A 13 -7.48 5.02 -7.69
N TRP A 14 -7.48 6.35 -7.89
CA TRP A 14 -6.29 7.11 -8.29
C TRP A 14 -5.44 7.55 -7.10
N LEU A 15 -5.90 7.33 -5.88
CA LEU A 15 -5.23 7.64 -4.62
C LEU A 15 -4.61 6.39 -3.96
N VAL A 16 -4.74 5.22 -4.60
CA VAL A 16 -4.14 3.94 -4.18
C VAL A 16 -2.71 3.79 -4.72
N ALA A 17 -1.84 3.15 -3.96
CA ALA A 17 -0.38 3.24 -4.02
C ALA A 17 0.11 4.69 -4.14
N ALA A 18 -0.34 5.55 -3.23
CA ALA A 18 0.03 6.97 -3.23
C ALA A 18 1.55 7.21 -3.14
N HIS A 19 2.30 6.29 -2.53
CA HIS A 19 3.76 6.31 -2.44
C HIS A 19 4.47 5.87 -3.74
N HIS A 20 3.77 5.34 -4.74
CA HIS A 20 4.36 4.84 -5.98
C HIS A 20 4.65 6.01 -6.96
N PRO A 21 5.92 6.36 -7.24
CA PRO A 21 6.25 7.56 -8.01
C PRO A 21 5.82 7.52 -9.48
N TRP A 22 5.55 6.32 -10.01
CA TRP A 22 5.08 6.11 -11.38
C TRP A 22 3.58 5.72 -11.43
N GLY A 23 2.87 5.80 -10.30
CA GLY A 23 1.45 5.49 -10.21
C GLY A 23 0.55 6.69 -10.55
N PRO A 24 -0.76 6.46 -10.73
CA PRO A 24 -1.72 7.54 -11.00
C PRO A 24 -1.72 8.65 -9.94
N ALA A 25 -1.46 8.29 -8.69
CA ALA A 25 -1.43 9.22 -7.56
C ALA A 25 -0.34 10.30 -7.71
N ALA A 26 0.77 10.02 -8.40
CA ALA A 26 1.89 10.96 -8.57
C ALA A 26 1.48 12.25 -9.31
N ALA A 27 0.34 12.27 -10.00
CA ALA A 27 -0.23 13.50 -10.57
C ALA A 27 -0.83 14.45 -9.50
N TYR A 28 -1.07 13.97 -8.28
CA TYR A 28 -1.81 14.66 -7.22
C TYR A 28 -0.98 14.91 -5.96
N VAL A 29 0.01 14.08 -5.71
CA VAL A 29 0.83 14.10 -4.50
C VAL A 29 2.32 14.04 -4.82
N ASP A 30 3.12 14.51 -3.88
CA ASP A 30 4.55 14.21 -3.87
C ASP A 30 4.74 12.76 -3.39
N ALA A 31 4.79 11.82 -4.34
CA ALA A 31 4.92 10.40 -4.06
C ALA A 31 6.22 10.06 -3.31
N TRP A 32 7.30 10.84 -3.52
CA TRP A 32 8.55 10.65 -2.78
C TRP A 32 8.40 11.04 -1.32
N ALA A 33 7.76 12.17 -1.03
CA ALA A 33 7.46 12.56 0.34
C ALA A 33 6.55 11.55 1.06
N LEU A 34 5.61 10.93 0.33
CA LEU A 34 4.78 9.85 0.90
C LEU A 34 5.57 8.55 1.11
N LEU A 35 6.50 8.21 0.21
CA LEU A 35 7.39 7.07 0.39
C LEU A 35 8.31 7.28 1.60
N ASP A 36 8.87 8.48 1.77
CA ASP A 36 9.66 8.85 2.96
C ASP A 36 8.82 8.69 4.23
N LEU A 37 7.54 9.09 4.18
CA LEU A 37 6.62 8.89 5.29
C LEU A 37 6.36 7.41 5.57
N CYS A 38 6.15 6.57 4.54
CA CYS A 38 6.03 5.12 4.69
C CYS A 38 7.30 4.47 5.27
N HIS A 39 8.46 5.13 5.23
CA HIS A 39 9.71 4.62 5.78
C HIS A 39 10.11 5.30 7.10
N ALA A 40 9.25 6.17 7.66
CA ALA A 40 9.62 6.91 8.86
C ALA A 40 9.86 5.97 10.05
N PRO A 41 10.98 6.12 10.80
CA PRO A 41 11.34 5.19 11.87
C PRO A 41 10.24 4.95 12.90
N ALA A 42 9.54 6.00 13.33
CA ALA A 42 8.46 5.90 14.30
C ALA A 42 7.28 5.03 13.82
N ILE A 43 6.95 5.09 12.53
CA ILE A 43 5.89 4.26 11.92
C ILE A 43 6.36 2.81 11.84
N LEU A 44 7.57 2.59 11.33
CA LEU A 44 8.13 1.25 11.21
C LEU A 44 8.35 0.59 12.58
N ASP A 45 8.68 1.35 13.63
CA ASP A 45 8.79 0.84 15.00
C ASP A 45 7.43 0.41 15.55
N ALA A 46 6.40 1.23 15.37
CA ALA A 46 5.03 0.91 15.78
C ALA A 46 4.49 -0.33 15.06
N VAL A 47 4.71 -0.43 13.74
CA VAL A 47 4.31 -1.58 12.93
C VAL A 47 5.12 -2.83 13.28
N ALA A 48 6.43 -2.69 13.52
CA ALA A 48 7.29 -3.81 13.87
C ALA A 48 6.88 -4.46 15.20
N ALA A 49 6.37 -3.66 16.16
CA ALA A 49 5.82 -4.19 17.40
C ALA A 49 4.58 -5.09 17.18
N LEU A 50 3.89 -4.95 16.04
CA LEU A 50 2.69 -5.72 15.71
C LEU A 50 3.01 -7.01 14.95
N ILE A 51 3.84 -6.92 13.90
CA ILE A 51 4.05 -8.00 12.92
C ILE A 51 5.51 -8.46 12.80
N GLY A 52 6.40 -7.97 13.67
CA GLY A 52 7.81 -8.33 13.69
C GLY A 52 8.72 -7.35 12.93
N PRO A 53 10.05 -7.54 13.02
CA PRO A 53 11.02 -6.51 12.61
C PRO A 53 11.27 -6.42 11.11
N ASP A 54 10.94 -7.47 10.34
CA ASP A 54 11.16 -7.54 8.91
C ASP A 54 9.87 -7.10 8.18
N LEU A 55 9.90 -5.93 7.54
CA LEU A 55 8.71 -5.24 7.04
C LEU A 55 8.78 -4.99 5.55
N ILE A 56 7.68 -5.30 4.87
CA ILE A 56 7.45 -4.96 3.46
C ILE A 56 6.31 -3.94 3.41
N LEU A 57 6.54 -2.81 2.74
CA LEU A 57 5.47 -1.90 2.33
C LEU A 57 4.80 -2.50 1.10
N TRP A 58 3.51 -2.78 1.23
CA TRP A 58 2.71 -3.39 0.17
C TRP A 58 1.87 -2.37 -0.58
N ASP A 59 1.15 -1.52 0.13
CA ASP A 59 0.26 -0.53 -0.48
C ASP A 59 0.13 0.70 0.42
N SER A 60 -0.31 1.82 -0.15
CA SER A 60 -0.74 2.98 0.61
C SER A 60 -1.90 3.69 -0.09
N GLU A 61 -2.76 4.32 0.68
CA GLU A 61 -3.94 5.00 0.15
C GLU A 61 -4.10 6.36 0.80
N LEU A 62 -4.22 7.41 -0.02
CA LEU A 62 -4.56 8.74 0.48
C LEU A 62 -6.07 8.82 0.71
N LEU A 63 -6.46 8.86 1.99
CA LEU A 63 -7.83 9.10 2.42
C LEU A 63 -8.04 10.61 2.52
N LEU A 64 -9.05 11.14 1.84
CA LEU A 64 -9.40 12.57 1.90
C LEU A 64 -10.39 12.88 3.03
N ASP A 65 -11.27 11.93 3.34
CA ASP A 65 -12.29 11.96 4.39
C ASP A 65 -12.63 10.52 4.83
N GLY A 66 -13.49 10.38 5.84
CA GLY A 66 -14.02 9.08 6.27
C GLY A 66 -13.11 8.29 7.21
N GLY A 67 -13.08 6.98 7.02
CA GLY A 67 -12.26 6.04 7.78
C GLY A 67 -11.64 5.01 6.85
N PRO A 68 -10.56 4.35 7.29
CA PRO A 68 -9.95 3.28 6.52
C PRO A 68 -10.92 2.10 6.38
N GLU A 69 -11.12 1.67 5.14
CA GLU A 69 -11.76 0.40 4.82
C GLU A 69 -10.67 -0.61 4.49
N ASP A 70 -10.66 -1.74 5.18
CA ASP A 70 -9.75 -2.83 4.93
C ASP A 70 -10.41 -4.16 5.26
N ASP A 71 -10.26 -5.14 4.37
CA ASP A 71 -10.83 -6.47 4.51
C ASP A 71 -9.72 -7.50 4.30
N PRO A 72 -9.43 -8.37 5.30
CA PRO A 72 -8.44 -9.43 5.18
C PRO A 72 -8.65 -10.36 3.98
N ALA A 73 -9.89 -10.51 3.48
CA ALA A 73 -10.19 -11.30 2.29
C ALA A 73 -9.58 -10.70 1.01
N LEU A 74 -9.21 -9.41 1.03
CA LEU A 74 -8.57 -8.71 -0.07
C LEU A 74 -7.03 -8.74 0.02
N TRP A 75 -6.44 -9.49 0.94
CA TRP A 75 -4.98 -9.61 1.08
C TRP A 75 -4.48 -10.92 0.46
N PRO A 76 -3.85 -10.90 -0.74
CA PRO A 76 -3.29 -12.07 -1.41
C PRO A 76 -1.94 -12.46 -0.79
N VAL A 77 -1.96 -12.88 0.47
CA VAL A 77 -0.77 -13.03 1.31
C VAL A 77 -0.81 -14.36 2.05
N GLU A 78 0.30 -15.11 2.03
CA GLU A 78 0.40 -16.44 2.62
C GLU A 78 1.66 -16.60 3.50
N PRO A 79 1.52 -16.98 4.80
CA PRO A 79 0.28 -16.98 5.57
C PRO A 79 -0.30 -15.57 5.72
N LEU A 80 -1.63 -15.47 5.84
CA LEU A 80 -2.34 -14.21 5.98
C LEU A 80 -1.88 -13.46 7.24
N ALA A 81 -1.16 -12.36 7.03
CA ALA A 81 -0.72 -11.47 8.09
C ALA A 81 -0.41 -10.09 7.50
N GLY A 82 -0.66 -9.05 8.28
CA GLY A 82 -0.41 -7.68 7.88
C GLY A 82 -0.65 -6.72 9.02
N ALA A 83 -0.24 -5.47 8.82
CA ALA A 83 -0.52 -4.37 9.71
C ALA A 83 -0.83 -3.11 8.91
N LEU A 84 -1.67 -2.27 9.49
CA LEU A 84 -2.05 -0.99 8.93
C LEU A 84 -1.58 0.13 9.85
N ALA A 85 -1.01 1.17 9.26
CA ALA A 85 -0.72 2.43 9.94
C ALA A 85 -1.56 3.54 9.32
N LEU A 86 -2.38 4.19 10.13
CA LEU A 86 -3.12 5.39 9.72
C LEU A 86 -2.38 6.61 10.23
N VAL A 87 -1.93 7.46 9.30
CA VAL A 87 -0.98 8.55 9.59
C VAL A 87 -1.47 9.86 8.98
N ARG A 88 -1.32 10.97 9.70
CA ARG A 88 -1.50 12.31 9.15
C ARG A 88 -0.41 12.63 8.13
N LEU A 89 -0.69 13.57 7.22
CA LEU A 89 0.31 14.01 6.25
C LEU A 89 1.48 14.81 6.87
N ASP A 90 1.38 15.20 8.15
CA ASP A 90 2.51 15.76 8.91
C ASP A 90 3.39 14.70 9.58
N GLY A 91 3.03 13.41 9.45
CA GLY A 91 3.74 12.29 10.04
C GLY A 91 3.19 11.79 11.37
N SER A 92 2.18 12.45 11.94
CA SER A 92 1.58 12.03 13.20
C SER A 92 0.79 10.72 13.02
N ILE A 93 1.14 9.69 13.80
CA ILE A 93 0.44 8.41 13.80
C ILE A 93 -0.90 8.57 14.52
N LEU A 94 -2.00 8.24 13.86
CA LEU A 94 -3.33 8.21 14.47
C LEU A 94 -3.61 6.85 15.10
N ALA A 95 -3.24 5.79 14.41
CA ALA A 95 -3.36 4.42 14.90
C ALA A 95 -2.46 3.47 14.10
N CYS A 96 -2.07 2.37 14.74
CA CYS A 96 -1.51 1.20 14.10
C CYS A 96 -2.28 -0.01 14.59
N ALA A 97 -2.61 -0.94 13.69
CA ALA A 97 -3.45 -2.09 13.99
C ALA A 97 -2.98 -3.30 13.19
N ARG A 98 -3.18 -4.52 13.73
CA ARG A 98 -3.00 -5.74 12.92
C ARG A 98 -4.13 -5.84 11.90
N LEU A 99 -3.88 -6.58 10.82
CA LEU A 99 -4.91 -6.88 9.84
C LEU A 99 -6.15 -7.50 10.53
N GLY A 100 -7.32 -6.91 10.28
CA GLY A 100 -8.60 -7.30 10.88
C GLY A 100 -8.96 -6.57 12.19
N GLU A 101 -8.03 -5.82 12.79
CA GLU A 101 -8.33 -4.94 13.92
C GLU A 101 -8.88 -3.58 13.43
N PRO A 102 -9.85 -2.99 14.15
CA PRO A 102 -10.48 -1.74 13.73
C PRO A 102 -9.52 -0.56 13.83
N LEU A 103 -9.66 0.39 12.90
CA LEU A 103 -8.96 1.66 12.91
C LEU A 103 -9.96 2.83 13.10
N PRO A 104 -9.53 3.95 13.71
CA PRO A 104 -10.39 5.11 13.89
C PRO A 104 -10.66 5.84 12.57
N ALA A 105 -11.74 6.63 12.55
CA ALA A 105 -11.97 7.60 11.48
C ALA A 105 -10.83 8.63 11.43
N CYS A 106 -10.49 9.09 10.23
CA CYS A 106 -9.40 10.03 10.07
C CYS A 106 -9.83 11.46 10.47
N GLY A 107 -11.06 11.89 10.22
CA GLY A 107 -11.48 13.28 10.52
C GLY A 107 -10.73 14.34 9.70
N GLY A 108 -10.12 13.95 8.58
CA GLY A 108 -9.36 14.79 7.66
C GLY A 108 -8.31 13.97 6.89
N PRO A 109 -7.57 14.58 5.93
CA PRO A 109 -6.66 13.83 5.08
C PRO A 109 -5.62 13.02 5.87
N ALA A 110 -5.48 11.75 5.49
CA ALA A 110 -4.57 10.80 6.12
C ALA A 110 -4.06 9.79 5.09
N LEU A 111 -2.88 9.23 5.35
CA LEU A 111 -2.32 8.12 4.61
C LEU A 111 -2.60 6.84 5.38
N LEU A 112 -3.33 5.91 4.75
CA LEU A 112 -3.42 4.53 5.22
C LEU A 112 -2.28 3.75 4.57
N ILE A 113 -1.42 3.14 5.38
CA ILE A 113 -0.24 2.41 4.92
C ILE A 113 -0.40 0.95 5.30
N ARG A 114 -0.21 0.05 4.34
CA ARG A 114 -0.38 -1.40 4.49
C ARG A 114 0.97 -2.08 4.42
N TYR A 115 1.32 -2.81 5.48
CA TYR A 115 2.57 -3.56 5.59
C TYR A 115 2.32 -5.05 5.70
N LEU A 116 3.26 -5.82 5.17
CA LEU A 116 3.35 -7.26 5.32
C LEU A 116 4.56 -7.60 6.20
N PRO A 117 4.48 -8.62 7.07
CA PRO A 117 5.68 -9.21 7.62
C PRO A 117 6.44 -9.89 6.49
N ALA A 118 7.77 -9.74 6.45
CA ALA A 118 8.57 -10.35 5.39
C ALA A 118 8.68 -11.89 5.52
N ALA A 119 8.07 -12.47 6.56
CA ALA A 119 7.84 -13.90 6.71
C ALA A 119 6.58 -14.39 5.98
N SER A 120 5.74 -13.48 5.50
CA SER A 120 4.61 -13.78 4.61
C SER A 120 4.96 -13.46 3.17
N ARG A 121 4.41 -14.27 2.25
CA ARG A 121 4.59 -14.12 0.81
C ARG A 121 3.40 -13.42 0.18
N PHE A 122 3.64 -12.34 -0.55
CA PHE A 122 2.65 -11.77 -1.47
C PHE A 122 2.51 -12.66 -2.71
N VAL A 123 1.31 -13.15 -2.96
CA VAL A 123 0.97 -14.04 -4.07
C VAL A 123 0.49 -13.22 -5.25
N ARG A 124 1.33 -13.09 -6.29
CA ARG A 124 1.02 -12.29 -7.48
C ARG A 124 0.07 -12.96 -8.49
N ASP A 125 -0.30 -14.22 -8.28
CA ASP A 125 -1.18 -14.96 -9.19
C ASP A 125 -2.56 -14.30 -9.27
N PRO A 126 -3.00 -13.75 -10.43
CA PRO A 126 -4.32 -13.14 -10.56
C PRO A 126 -5.48 -14.09 -10.24
N GLY A 127 -5.26 -15.42 -10.28
CA GLY A 127 -6.24 -16.43 -9.89
C GLY A 127 -6.41 -16.60 -8.38
N HIS A 128 -5.59 -15.95 -7.54
CA HIS A 128 -5.73 -16.00 -6.10
C HIS A 128 -7.09 -15.39 -5.66
N PRO A 129 -7.85 -16.01 -4.73
CA PRO A 129 -9.20 -15.55 -4.35
C PRO A 129 -9.27 -14.07 -3.95
N ALA A 130 -8.26 -13.58 -3.22
CA ALA A 130 -8.18 -12.17 -2.84
C ALA A 130 -8.08 -11.22 -4.04
N HIS A 131 -7.38 -11.62 -5.12
CA HIS A 131 -7.31 -10.81 -6.34
C HIS A 131 -8.62 -10.81 -7.11
N ILE A 132 -9.35 -11.92 -7.10
CA ILE A 132 -10.70 -12.01 -7.69
C ILE A 132 -11.64 -11.05 -6.94
N ALA A 133 -11.66 -11.13 -5.60
CA ALA A 133 -12.47 -10.24 -4.77
C ALA A 133 -12.08 -8.75 -4.93
N GLN A 134 -10.78 -8.46 -5.04
CA GLN A 134 -10.30 -7.11 -5.35
C GLN A 134 -10.78 -6.62 -6.71
N MET A 135 -10.77 -7.47 -7.75
CA MET A 135 -11.24 -7.09 -9.09
C MET A 135 -12.74 -6.76 -9.09
N GLU A 136 -13.53 -7.44 -8.28
CA GLU A 136 -14.96 -7.15 -8.11
C GLU A 136 -15.20 -5.82 -7.38
N ALA A 137 -14.40 -5.52 -6.35
CA ALA A 137 -14.54 -4.31 -5.54
C ALA A 137 -13.90 -3.06 -6.18
N GLU A 138 -12.74 -3.22 -6.81
CA GLU A 138 -11.87 -2.14 -7.31
C GLU A 138 -11.30 -2.49 -8.70
N PRO A 139 -12.14 -2.55 -9.76
CA PRO A 139 -11.74 -3.07 -11.07
C PRO A 139 -10.64 -2.26 -11.78
N LEU A 140 -10.35 -1.05 -11.33
CA LEU A 140 -9.30 -0.18 -11.87
C LEU A 140 -7.97 -0.27 -11.11
N VAL A 141 -7.88 -1.13 -10.10
CA VAL A 141 -6.73 -1.25 -9.20
C VAL A 141 -6.07 -2.62 -9.36
N ASP A 142 -5.08 -2.71 -10.27
CA ASP A 142 -4.23 -3.90 -10.39
C ASP A 142 -3.13 -3.86 -9.32
N ARG A 143 -3.19 -4.74 -8.32
CA ARG A 143 -2.13 -4.92 -7.31
C ARG A 143 -1.13 -6.03 -7.66
N THR A 144 -1.46 -6.93 -8.59
CA THR A 144 -0.61 -8.06 -8.99
C THR A 144 0.71 -7.60 -9.59
N ARG A 145 0.72 -6.43 -10.24
CA ARG A 145 1.88 -5.83 -10.91
C ARG A 145 2.52 -4.66 -10.15
N ARG A 146 2.05 -4.35 -8.94
CA ARG A 146 2.60 -3.22 -8.17
C ARG A 146 3.97 -3.57 -7.58
N PRO A 147 4.85 -2.56 -7.41
CA PRO A 147 6.10 -2.79 -6.71
C PRO A 147 5.83 -3.22 -5.26
N LEU A 148 6.81 -3.89 -4.67
CA LEU A 148 6.90 -4.12 -3.24
C LEU A 148 8.20 -3.46 -2.76
N TRP A 149 8.18 -2.90 -1.56
CA TRP A 149 9.37 -2.28 -0.98
C TRP A 149 9.72 -3.02 0.31
N LEU A 150 10.91 -3.61 0.38
CA LEU A 150 11.47 -4.08 1.63
C LEU A 150 11.97 -2.87 2.43
N VAL A 151 11.20 -2.44 3.41
CA VAL A 151 11.43 -1.16 4.12
C VAL A 151 12.24 -1.33 5.40
N ARG A 152 12.30 -2.57 5.93
CA ARG A 152 13.11 -2.90 7.11
C ARG A 152 13.47 -4.38 7.13
N GLY A 153 14.68 -4.69 7.58
CA GLY A 153 15.10 -6.06 7.84
C GLY A 153 15.39 -6.84 6.56
N ARG A 154 14.95 -8.09 6.50
CA ARG A 154 15.20 -9.01 5.37
C ARG A 154 13.96 -9.81 4.97
N ASP A 155 13.84 -10.09 3.68
CA ASP A 155 12.84 -11.04 3.20
C ASP A 155 13.13 -12.47 3.67
N ARG A 156 12.07 -13.18 4.07
CA ARG A 156 12.12 -14.57 4.54
C ARG A 156 11.16 -15.50 3.79
N ALA A 157 10.38 -14.96 2.86
CA ALA A 157 9.34 -15.70 2.14
C ALA A 157 9.52 -15.69 0.61
N ALA A 158 10.69 -15.24 0.13
CA ALA A 158 11.04 -15.15 -1.29
C ALA A 158 10.02 -14.30 -2.08
N ASN A 159 9.75 -13.10 -1.56
CA ASN A 159 8.89 -12.12 -2.20
C ASN A 159 9.53 -11.57 -3.49
N ASP A 160 8.70 -11.30 -4.49
CA ASP A 160 9.13 -10.67 -5.73
C ASP A 160 9.11 -9.14 -5.60
N PHE A 161 10.29 -8.57 -5.35
CA PHE A 161 10.54 -7.12 -5.26
C PHE A 161 10.93 -6.47 -6.60
N VAL A 162 10.95 -7.21 -7.71
CA VAL A 162 11.38 -6.70 -9.01
C VAL A 162 10.19 -6.26 -9.86
N THR A 163 9.12 -7.06 -9.86
CA THR A 163 7.88 -6.73 -10.57
C THR A 163 7.35 -5.37 -10.10
N GLY A 164 7.00 -4.51 -11.05
CA GLY A 164 6.53 -3.14 -10.81
C GLY A 164 7.62 -2.07 -10.94
N PHE A 165 8.90 -2.41 -10.76
CA PHE A 165 10.03 -1.51 -11.05
C PHE A 165 10.60 -1.69 -12.46
N ALA A 166 10.64 -2.93 -12.94
CA ALA A 166 11.06 -3.22 -14.30
C ALA A 166 9.85 -3.11 -15.24
N LEU A 167 9.76 -2.02 -15.99
CA LEU A 167 8.86 -1.97 -17.15
C LEU A 167 9.42 -2.92 -18.20
N ALA A 168 8.68 -3.98 -18.54
CA ALA A 168 9.00 -4.78 -19.71
C ALA A 168 9.04 -3.85 -20.92
N ALA A 169 10.09 -3.96 -21.74
CA ALA A 169 10.15 -3.19 -22.98
C ALA A 169 8.89 -3.49 -23.80
N PRO A 170 8.12 -2.46 -24.22
CA PRO A 170 6.92 -2.69 -24.99
C PRO A 170 7.31 -3.36 -26.30
N CYS A 171 7.05 -4.66 -26.41
CA CYS A 171 7.28 -5.42 -27.63
C CYS A 171 5.96 -5.53 -28.36
N TRP A 172 5.82 -4.79 -29.46
CA TRP A 172 4.67 -4.92 -30.35
C TRP A 172 4.72 -6.23 -31.15
N ALA A 173 5.90 -6.84 -31.28
CA ALA A 173 6.17 -7.92 -32.23
C ALA A 173 6.23 -9.33 -31.58
N ALA A 174 5.55 -9.57 -30.46
CA ALA A 174 5.42 -10.92 -29.94
C ALA A 174 4.27 -11.66 -30.65
N ALA A 175 4.66 -12.64 -31.46
CA ALA A 175 3.82 -13.57 -32.22
C ALA A 175 2.96 -14.49 -31.33
#